data_AF-A0A653C1G7-F1
#
_entry.id   AF-A0A653C1G7-F1
#
_cell.length_a   1.000
_cell.length_b   1.000
_cell.length_c   1.000
_cell.angle_alpha   90.00
_cell.angle_beta   90.00
_cell.angle_gamma   90.00
#
_symmetry.space_group_name_H-M   'P 1'
#
loop_
_entity.id
_entity.type
_entity.pdbx_description
1 polymer ?
#
loop_
_entity_poly.entity_id
_entity_poly.type
_entity_poly.pdbx_seq_one_letter_code
_entity_poly.pdbx_strand_id
1 'polypeptide(L)' 'MKCSLPVSGYLPNPLEDSKGTKLKYCDQVPSILKDLEEKGYVLAVVSKISNAKAARQLIDLFGWDHFFSFKEIYPG' A
#
# COMPACT_ATOMS: atom_id res chain seq x y z
N MET A 1 -12.14 -17.15 -2.20
CA MET A 1 -11.92 -16.16 -1.13
C MET A 1 -12.44 -14.83 -1.64
N LYS A 2 -13.68 -14.46 -1.26
CA LYS A 2 -14.31 -13.20 -1.66
C LYS A 2 -14.01 -12.17 -0.58
N CYS A 3 -13.23 -11.14 -0.91
CA CYS A 3 -13.24 -9.91 -0.14
C CYS A 3 -14.59 -9.22 -0.42
N SER A 4 -15.56 -9.47 0.43
CA SER A 4 -16.85 -8.79 0.44
C SER A 4 -16.98 -8.11 1.79
N LEU A 5 -16.93 -6.78 1.83
CA LEU A 5 -17.89 -5.86 2.47
C LEU A 5 -17.29 -4.44 2.49
N PRO A 6 -18.14 -3.40 2.56
CA PRO A 6 -17.81 -2.04 2.13
C PRO A 6 -17.39 -1.17 3.31
N VAL A 7 -16.23 -0.51 3.23
CA VAL A 7 -15.99 0.72 4.01
C VAL A 7 -15.01 1.61 3.27
N SER A 8 -15.58 2.64 2.68
CA SER A 8 -14.90 3.60 1.82
C SER A 8 -13.98 4.51 2.64
N GLY A 9 -12.72 4.12 2.81
CA GLY A 9 -11.66 5.04 3.17
C GLY A 9 -11.33 5.93 1.96
N TYR A 10 -12.12 6.98 1.74
CA TYR A 10 -11.84 7.95 0.69
C TYR A 10 -10.59 8.76 1.05
N LEU A 11 -9.50 8.55 0.31
CA LEU A 11 -8.56 9.64 0.07
C LEU A 11 -9.35 10.82 -0.53
N PRO A 12 -9.03 12.08 -0.21
CA PRO A 12 -9.76 13.26 -0.70
C PRO A 12 -9.86 13.30 -2.24
N ASN A 13 -8.94 12.62 -2.94
CA ASN A 13 -9.10 12.21 -4.33
C ASN A 13 -8.77 10.70 -4.45
N PRO A 14 -9.63 9.88 -5.10
CA PRO A 14 -9.30 8.49 -5.38
C PRO A 14 -8.09 8.43 -6.33
N LEU A 15 -7.09 7.62 -5.99
CA LEU A 15 -5.95 7.38 -6.87
C LEU A 15 -6.41 6.55 -8.07
N GLU A 16 -6.04 6.99 -9.26
CA GLU A 16 -6.42 6.37 -10.53
C GLU A 16 -5.18 6.01 -11.33
N ASP A 17 -5.26 4.92 -12.10
CA ASP A 17 -4.25 4.60 -13.11
C ASP A 17 -4.39 5.50 -14.36
N SER A 18 -3.49 5.31 -15.32
CA SER A 18 -3.51 6.08 -16.58
C SER A 18 -4.76 5.88 -17.43
N LYS A 19 -5.60 4.90 -17.12
CA LYS A 19 -6.87 4.58 -17.80
C LYS A 19 -8.09 5.07 -17.01
N GLY A 20 -7.89 5.76 -15.88
CA GLY A 20 -8.97 6.17 -14.98
C GLY A 20 -9.48 5.04 -14.09
N THR A 21 -8.76 3.92 -13.99
CA THR A 21 -9.14 2.82 -13.10
C THR A 21 -8.78 3.20 -11.67
N LYS A 22 -9.78 3.23 -10.79
CA LYS A 22 -9.57 3.49 -9.36
C LYS A 22 -8.76 2.36 -8.73
N LEU A 23 -7.64 2.74 -8.13
CA LEU A 23 -6.78 1.84 -7.37
C LEU A 23 -7.44 1.52 -6.02
N LYS A 24 -7.37 0.25 -5.63
CA LYS A 24 -7.93 -0.26 -4.37
C LYS A 24 -6.85 -0.98 -3.60
N TYR A 25 -6.87 -0.82 -2.28
CA TYR A 25 -6.11 -1.63 -1.34
C TYR A 25 -7.08 -2.32 -0.38
N CYS A 26 -6.58 -3.26 0.43
CA CYS A 26 -7.40 -3.89 1.46
C CYS A 26 -7.64 -2.90 2.61
N ASP A 27 -8.91 -2.59 2.90
CA ASP A 27 -9.33 -1.53 3.84
C ASP A 27 -8.67 -1.61 5.23
N GLN A 28 -8.28 -2.81 5.67
CA GLN A 28 -7.67 -3.06 6.97
C GLN A 28 -6.17 -2.67 7.00
N VAL A 29 -5.50 -2.55 5.85
CA VAL A 29 -4.04 -2.37 5.76
C VAL A 29 -3.56 -1.13 6.51
N PRO A 30 -4.14 0.08 6.34
CA PRO A 30 -3.67 1.25 7.07
C PRO A 30 -3.77 1.09 8.59
N SER A 31 -4.85 0.43 9.07
CA SER A 31 -5.03 0.18 10.51
C SER A 31 -4.01 -0.81 11.05
N ILE A 32 -3.68 -1.85 10.29
CA ILE A 32 -2.68 -2.86 10.68
C ILE A 32 -1.28 -2.25 10.71
N LEU A 33 -0.91 -1.46 9.68
CA LEU A 33 0.39 -0.80 9.63
C LEU A 33 0.58 0.15 10.80
N LYS A 34 -0.45 0.94 11.13
CA LYS A 34 -0.44 1.85 12.27
C LYS A 34 -0.33 1.10 13.61
N ASP A 35 -1.13 0.06 13.82
CA ASP A 35 -1.09 -0.75 15.05
C ASP A 35 0.30 -1.39 15.28
N LEU A 36 0.96 -1.84 14.21
CA LEU A 36 2.30 -2.40 14.28
C LEU A 36 3.36 -1.33 14.58
N GLU A 37 3.25 -0.14 13.98
CA GLU A 37 4.12 1.01 14.27
C GLU A 37 3.97 1.46 15.74
N GLU A 38 2.74 1.59 16.23
CA GLU A 38 2.44 1.97 17.63
C GLU A 38 2.97 0.94 18.65
N LYS A 39 3.06 -0.33 18.25
CA LYS A 39 3.69 -1.40 19.05
C LYS A 39 5.21 -1.40 18.99
N GLY A 40 5.83 -0.51 18.20
CA GLY A 40 7.27 -0.37 18.06
C GLY A 40 7.92 -1.41 17.15
N TYR A 41 7.16 -2.07 16.27
CA TYR A 41 7.76 -2.98 15.28
C TYR A 41 8.42 -2.21 14.15
N VAL A 42 9.61 -2.66 13.76
CA VAL A 42 10.28 -2.21 12.53
C VAL A 42 9.70 -3.00 11.36
N LEU A 43 9.07 -2.30 10.41
CA LEU A 43 8.44 -2.92 9.26
C LEU A 43 9.31 -2.79 8.00
N ALA A 44 9.22 -3.81 7.15
CA ALA A 44 9.87 -3.86 5.85
C ALA A 44 8.92 -4.43 4.80
N VAL A 45 9.09 -4.00 3.55
CA VAL A 45 8.41 -4.59 2.39
C VAL A 45 9.42 -5.26 1.48
N VAL A 46 9.13 -6.50 1.09
CA VAL A 46 9.97 -7.30 0.21
C VAL A 46 9.11 -7.89 -0.90
N SER A 47 9.49 -7.65 -2.17
CA SER A 47 8.74 -8.16 -3.32
C SER A 47 9.62 -8.37 -4.53
N LYS A 48 9.28 -9.37 -5.35
CA LYS A 48 9.84 -9.59 -6.69
C LYS A 48 8.74 -9.32 -7.72
N ILE A 49 8.89 -8.25 -8.49
CA ILE A 49 7.87 -7.80 -9.44
C ILE A 49 8.50 -7.17 -10.68
N SER A 50 7.94 -7.44 -11.86
CA SER A 50 8.43 -6.90 -13.14
C SER A 50 8.43 -5.37 -13.19
N ASN A 51 7.47 -4.73 -12.51
CA ASN A 51 7.36 -3.28 -12.43
C ASN A 51 7.65 -2.76 -11.01
N ALA A 52 8.91 -2.89 -10.59
CA ALA A 52 9.39 -2.40 -9.30
C ALA A 52 9.16 -0.89 -9.12
N LYS A 53 9.21 -0.11 -10.21
CA LYS A 53 8.95 1.34 -10.19
C LYS A 53 7.50 1.65 -9.79
N ALA A 54 6.53 0.99 -10.42
CA ALA A 54 5.12 1.19 -10.08
C ALA A 54 4.83 0.77 -8.63
N ALA A 55 5.43 -0.32 -8.15
CA ALA A 55 5.25 -0.75 -6.77
C ALA A 55 5.75 0.31 -5.75
N ARG A 56 6.92 0.90 -6.00
CA ARG A 56 7.43 2.02 -5.17
C ARG A 56 6.51 3.23 -5.22
N GLN A 57 6.05 3.60 -6.42
CA GLN A 57 5.11 4.72 -6.60
C GLN A 57 3.80 4.51 -5.82
N LEU A 58 3.28 3.29 -5.75
CA LEU A 58 2.06 3.00 -4.97
C LEU A 58 2.29 3.20 -3.47
N ILE A 59 3.43 2.77 -2.93
CA ILE A 59 3.77 2.98 -1.51
C ILE A 59 3.76 4.48 -1.19
N ASP A 60 4.36 5.29 -2.05
CA ASP A 60 4.41 6.75 -1.88
C ASP A 60 3.03 7.39 -2.00
N LEU A 61 2.25 7.03 -3.03
CA LEU A 61 0.92 7.60 -3.29
C LEU A 61 -0.09 7.25 -2.19
N PHE A 62 -0.02 6.05 -1.63
CA PHE A 62 -0.85 5.66 -0.49
C PHE A 62 -0.36 6.27 0.84
N GLY A 63 0.76 7.00 0.82
CA GLY A 63 1.36 7.59 2.00
C GLY A 63 1.91 6.54 2.97
N TRP A 64 2.21 5.32 2.51
CA TRP A 64 2.70 4.23 3.37
C TRP A 64 4.21 4.25 3.56
N ASP A 65 4.90 5.18 2.91
CA ASP A 65 6.35 5.26 2.93
C ASP A 65 6.93 5.33 4.35
N HIS A 66 6.29 6.09 5.24
CA HIS A 66 6.72 6.29 6.62
C HIS A 66 6.67 5.00 7.47
N PHE A 67 5.80 4.05 7.13
CA PHE A 67 5.69 2.80 7.89
C PHE A 67 6.88 1.85 7.64
N PHE A 68 7.54 1.93 6.48
CA PHE A 68 8.54 0.93 6.08
C PHE A 68 9.96 1.46 6.21
N SER A 69 10.74 0.92 7.15
CA SER A 69 12.16 1.23 7.29
C SER A 69 13.01 0.68 6.15
N PHE A 70 12.57 -0.43 5.53
CA PHE A 70 13.27 -1.07 4.42
C PHE A 70 12.29 -1.45 3.30
N LYS A 71 12.70 -1.20 2.04
CA LYS A 71 11.89 -1.43 0.84
C LYS A 71 12.70 -2.20 -0.21
N GLU A 72 12.77 -3.52 -0.05
CA GLU A 72 13.51 -4.42 -0.93
C GLU A 72 12.60 -4.93 -2.05
N ILE A 73 12.42 -4.07 -3.07
CA ILE A 73 11.60 -4.38 -4.25
C ILE A 73 12.54 -4.64 -5.43
N TYR A 74 12.64 -5.89 -5.85
CA TYR A 74 13.52 -6.34 -6.91
C TYR A 74 12.74 -6.54 -8.23
N PRO A 75 13.38 -6.22 -9.38
CA PRO A 75 12.81 -6.56 -10.67
C PRO A 75 12.65 -8.08 -10.81
N GLY A 76 11.48 -8.48 -11.31
CA GLY A 76 11.06 -9.86 -11.50
C GLY A 76 11.47 -10.45 -12.83
#